data_AF-A0A965Q3G5-F1
#
_entry.id   AF-A0A965Q3G5-F1
#
_cell.length_a   1.000
_cell.length_b   1.000
_cell.length_c   1.000
_cell.angle_alpha   90.00
_cell.angle_beta   90.00
_cell.angle_gamma   90.00
#
_symmetry.space_group_name_H-M   'P 1'
#
loop_
_entity.id
_entity.type
_entity.pdbx_description
1 polymer ?
#
loop_
_entity_poly.entity_id
_entity_poly.type
_entity_poly.pdbx_seq_one_letter_code
_entity_poly.pdbx_strand_id
1 'polypeptide(L)'
;MSFEINTSVSYENPWTFDNKPFDSIDIGDYFGFVYLITNKSNSRRYIGRKYFWSFRKPPGKKRKVKQESDWKKYYGSCPELKEDLKKYGKE
;
A
#
# COMPACT_ATOMS: atom_id res chain seq x y z
N MET A 1 2.28 13.69 31.57
CA MET A 1 1.26 14.14 30.61
C MET A 1 1.56 13.43 29.30
N SER A 2 1.06 12.20 29.16
CA SER A 2 1.25 11.37 27.97
C SER A 2 0.29 11.86 26.90
N PHE A 3 0.82 12.45 25.83
CA PHE A 3 0.03 12.72 24.63
C PHE A 3 -0.30 11.36 24.00
N GLU A 4 -1.52 10.89 24.21
CA GLU A 4 -2.08 9.82 23.38
C GLU A 4 -2.23 10.39 21.97
N ILE A 5 -1.26 10.08 21.11
CA ILE A 5 -1.42 10.32 19.68
C ILE A 5 -2.40 9.25 19.21
N ASN A 6 -3.69 9.57 19.24
CA ASN A 6 -4.71 8.78 18.58
C ASN A 6 -4.54 9.00 17.06
N THR A 7 -3.50 8.39 16.47
CA THR A 7 -3.41 8.24 15.01
C THR A 7 -4.47 7.24 14.60
N SER A 8 -5.68 7.72 14.32
CA SER A 8 -6.73 6.93 13.70
C SER A 8 -6.30 6.57 12.28
N VAL A 9 -5.54 5.50 12.14
CA VAL A 9 -5.16 4.98 10.82
C VAL A 9 -6.42 4.48 10.12
N SER A 10 -6.66 4.89 8.87
CA SER A 10 -7.91 4.52 8.16
C SER A 10 -7.93 3.06 7.67
N TYR A 11 -6.83 2.32 7.81
CA TYR A 11 -6.68 0.95 7.32
C TYR A 11 -5.64 0.14 8.10
N GLU A 12 -5.77 -1.18 8.02
CA GLU A 12 -4.87 -2.15 8.68
C GLU A 12 -3.47 -2.13 8.05
N ASN A 13 -2.43 -2.12 8.90
CA ASN A 13 -1.01 -2.09 8.53
C ASN A 13 -0.67 -0.99 7.50
N PRO A 14 -0.66 0.29 7.91
CA PRO A 14 -0.47 1.40 7.01
C PRO A 14 0.91 1.41 6.36
N TRP A 15 0.94 1.81 5.10
CA TRP A 15 2.18 2.24 4.46
C TRP A 15 2.70 3.47 5.20
N THR A 16 3.99 3.50 5.47
CA THR A 16 4.61 4.63 6.16
C THR A 16 5.54 5.40 5.21
N PHE A 17 5.52 6.72 5.35
CA PHE A 17 6.44 7.65 4.71
C PHE A 17 6.95 8.60 5.80
N ASP A 18 8.26 8.75 5.92
CA ASP A 18 8.91 9.50 7.01
C ASP A 18 8.40 9.12 8.41
N ASN A 19 8.24 7.81 8.66
CA ASN A 19 7.73 7.22 9.91
C ASN A 19 6.30 7.65 10.27
N LYS A 20 5.53 8.19 9.32
CA LYS A 20 4.12 8.55 9.50
C LYS A 20 3.24 7.67 8.62
N PRO A 21 2.07 7.22 9.09
CA PRO A 21 1.08 6.57 8.23
C PRO A 21 0.73 7.47 7.04
N PHE A 22 0.71 6.89 5.84
CA PHE A 22 0.35 7.57 4.61
C PHE A 22 -1.10 7.22 4.25
N ASP A 23 -1.94 8.21 3.98
CA ASP A 23 -3.35 8.02 3.65
C ASP A 23 -3.72 8.68 2.31
N SER A 24 -4.98 8.53 1.89
CA SER A 24 -5.51 9.07 0.65
C SER A 24 -5.41 10.60 0.60
N ILE A 25 -5.45 11.27 1.76
CA ILE A 25 -5.29 12.73 1.86
C ILE A 25 -3.87 13.19 1.49
N ASP A 26 -2.87 12.31 1.65
CA ASP A 26 -1.45 12.61 1.42
C ASP A 26 -1.04 12.39 -0.05
N ILE A 27 -1.91 11.79 -0.89
CA ILE A 27 -1.59 11.44 -2.28
C ILE A 27 -1.21 12.69 -3.11
N GLY A 28 -1.93 13.80 -2.95
CA GLY A 28 -1.73 15.00 -3.77
C GLY A 28 -1.62 14.71 -5.27
N ASP A 29 -0.58 15.25 -5.90
CA ASP A 29 -0.28 15.07 -7.33
C ASP A 29 0.63 13.86 -7.62
N TYR A 30 1.00 13.08 -6.62
CA TYR A 30 1.88 11.93 -6.81
C TYR A 30 1.18 10.81 -7.60
N PHE A 31 1.94 10.15 -8.47
CA PHE A 31 1.43 9.02 -9.25
C PHE A 31 1.36 7.73 -8.44
N GLY A 32 2.29 7.54 -7.52
CA GLY A 32 2.53 6.30 -6.79
C GLY A 32 3.75 6.40 -5.89
N PHE A 33 4.16 5.26 -5.36
CA PHE A 33 5.31 5.13 -4.47
C PHE A 33 6.12 3.87 -4.78
N VAL A 34 7.38 3.90 -4.35
CA VAL A 34 8.26 2.72 -4.27
C VAL A 34 8.21 2.23 -2.83
N TYR A 35 8.17 0.92 -2.63
CA TYR A 35 8.11 0.30 -1.32
C TYR A 35 9.22 -0.72 -1.12
N LEU A 36 9.54 -0.96 0.15
CA LEU A 36 10.44 -2.02 0.61
C LEU A 36 9.71 -2.83 1.69
N ILE A 37 9.47 -4.11 1.44
CA ILE A 37 9.01 -5.07 2.45
C ILE A 37 10.21 -5.92 2.84
N THR A 38 10.41 -6.09 4.15
CA THR A 38 11.48 -6.95 4.68
C THR A 38 10.85 -8.10 5.45
N ASN A 39 11.11 -9.33 5.01
CA ASN A 39 10.77 -10.51 5.78
C ASN A 39 11.79 -10.64 6.93
N LYS A 40 11.31 -10.45 8.17
CA LYS A 40 12.16 -10.47 9.38
C LYS A 40 12.72 -11.87 9.70
N SER A 41 12.05 -12.94 9.24
CA SER A 41 12.44 -14.32 9.52
C SER A 41 13.68 -14.76 8.72
N ASN A 42 13.89 -14.20 7.53
CA ASN A 42 14.99 -14.62 6.63
C ASN A 42 15.78 -13.44 6.04
N SER A 43 15.52 -12.20 6.49
CA SER A 43 16.12 -10.97 6.01
C SER A 43 15.95 -10.68 4.51
N ARG A 44 15.04 -11.41 3.83
CA ARG A 44 14.75 -11.18 2.42
C ARG A 44 14.01 -9.86 2.23
N ARG A 45 14.44 -9.10 1.23
CA ARG A 45 13.91 -7.77 0.91
C ARG A 45 13.19 -7.79 -0.44
N TYR A 46 12.00 -7.21 -0.48
CA TYR A 46 11.15 -7.10 -1.66
C TYR A 46 10.94 -5.62 -1.97
N ILE A 47 11.50 -5.18 -3.09
CA ILE A 47 11.35 -3.81 -3.57
C ILE A 47 10.34 -3.82 -4.71
N GLY A 48 9.38 -2.90 -4.68
CA GLY A 48 8.41 -2.77 -5.75
C GLY A 48 7.84 -1.37 -5.86
N ARG A 49 6.95 -1.18 -6.83
CA ARG A 49 6.31 0.10 -7.10
C ARG A 49 4.81 -0.08 -7.25
N LYS A 50 4.03 0.82 -6.66
CA LYS A 50 2.58 0.83 -6.76
C LYS A 50 2.07 2.23 -7.11
N TYR A 51 1.14 2.31 -8.07
CA TYR A 51 0.44 3.54 -8.40
C TYR A 51 -0.75 3.75 -7.47
N PHE A 52 -1.04 5.00 -7.11
CA PHE A 52 -2.21 5.35 -6.31
C PHE A 52 -3.50 5.25 -7.11
N TRP A 53 -3.44 5.49 -8.42
CA TRP A 53 -4.60 5.60 -9.29
C TRP A 53 -4.71 4.46 -10.30
N SER A 54 -5.93 4.04 -10.59
CA SER A 54 -6.29 3.04 -11.60
C SER A 54 -7.24 3.68 -12.62
N PHE A 55 -7.02 3.39 -13.91
CA PHE A 55 -7.87 3.88 -14.99
C PHE A 55 -8.58 2.70 -15.66
N ARG A 56 -9.86 2.52 -15.36
CA ARG A 56 -10.66 1.39 -15.87
C ARG A 56 -11.85 1.88 -16.67
N LYS A 57 -12.30 1.08 -17.64
CA LYS A 57 -13.53 1.33 -18.41
C LYS A 57 -14.69 0.61 -17.71
N PRO A 58 -15.64 1.31 -17.10
CA PRO A 58 -16.79 0.64 -16.49
C PRO A 58 -17.65 -0.07 -17.56
N PRO A 59 -18.35 -1.17 -17.19
CA PRO A 59 -19.27 -1.84 -18.09
C PRO A 59 -20.28 -0.85 -18.71
N GLY A 60 -20.50 -0.94 -20.02
CA GLY A 60 -21.44 -0.08 -20.75
C GLY A 60 -21.01 1.38 -20.96
N LYS A 61 -19.83 1.81 -20.48
CA LYS A 61 -19.31 3.17 -20.71
C LYS A 61 -18.25 3.17 -21.80
N LYS A 62 -18.14 4.25 -22.58
CA LYS A 62 -17.13 4.40 -23.65
C LYS A 62 -15.76 4.85 -23.13
N ARG A 63 -15.74 5.72 -22.10
CA ARG A 63 -14.52 6.35 -21.57
C ARG A 63 -14.00 5.64 -20.31
N LYS A 64 -12.68 5.73 -20.09
CA LYS A 64 -12.04 5.30 -18.84
C LYS A 64 -12.33 6.30 -17.72
N VAL A 65 -12.44 5.79 -16.50
CA VAL A 65 -12.62 6.57 -15.27
C VAL A 65 -11.40 6.37 -14.38
N LYS A 66 -10.91 7.46 -13.78
CA LYS A 66 -9.87 7.44 -12.74
C LYS A 66 -10.52 7.07 -11.42
N GLN A 67 -9.98 6.07 -10.73
CA GLN A 67 -10.39 5.66 -9.39
C GLN A 67 -9.14 5.41 -8.54
N GLU A 68 -9.28 5.56 -7.23
CA GLU A 68 -8.22 5.14 -6.31
C GLU A 68 -8.00 3.62 -6.45
N SER A 69 -6.74 3.22 -6.44
CA SER A 69 -6.35 1.82 -6.54
C SER A 69 -6.43 1.12 -5.18
N ASP A 70 -6.18 -0.18 -5.18
CA ASP A 70 -6.08 -1.02 -3.99
C ASP A 70 -4.75 -0.86 -3.22
N TRP A 71 -4.02 0.25 -3.41
CA TRP A 71 -2.67 0.45 -2.87
C TRP A 71 -2.56 0.24 -1.35
N LYS A 72 -3.60 0.61 -0.59
CA LYS A 72 -3.69 0.38 0.87
C LYS A 72 -3.61 -1.09 1.28
N LYS A 73 -4.09 -2.02 0.43
CA LYS A 73 -4.12 -3.47 0.69
C LYS A 73 -3.09 -4.25 -0.13
N TYR A 74 -2.31 -3.56 -0.96
CA TYR A 74 -1.39 -4.17 -1.89
C TYR A 74 -0.05 -4.42 -1.21
N TYR A 75 0.45 -5.66 -1.21
CA TYR A 75 1.80 -5.99 -0.71
C TYR A 75 2.79 -6.32 -1.82
N GLY A 76 2.31 -6.68 -3.01
CA GLY A 76 3.19 -6.99 -4.14
C GLY A 76 2.62 -8.04 -5.08
N SER A 77 3.16 -8.09 -6.30
CA SER A 77 2.83 -9.11 -7.30
C SER A 77 3.76 -10.31 -7.25
N CYS A 78 4.93 -10.20 -6.61
CA CYS A 78 5.94 -11.26 -6.50
C CYS A 78 5.33 -12.54 -5.87
N PRO A 79 5.41 -13.71 -6.55
CA PRO A 79 4.88 -14.97 -6.03
C PRO A 79 5.47 -15.36 -4.67
N GLU A 80 6.79 -15.24 -4.53
CA GLU A 80 7.51 -15.62 -3.30
C GLU A 80 7.10 -14.73 -2.12
N LEU A 81 6.90 -13.44 -2.35
CA LEU A 81 6.34 -12.55 -1.32
C LEU A 81 4.92 -12.98 -0.92
N LYS A 82 4.07 -13.36 -1.87
CA LYS A 82 2.71 -13.83 -1.55
C LYS A 82 2.72 -15.12 -0.75
N GLU A 83 3.70 -16.00 -1.00
CA GLU A 83 3.90 -17.21 -0.21
C GLU A 83 4.40 -16.89 1.20
N ASP A 84 5.38 -15.98 1.32
CA ASP A 84 5.86 -15.49 2.60
C ASP A 84 4.73 -14.87 3.44
N LEU A 85 3.86 -14.05 2.83
CA LEU A 85 2.71 -13.46 3.53
C LEU A 85 1.71 -14.51 4.05
N LYS A 86 1.53 -15.62 3.32
CA LYS A 86 0.69 -16.73 3.78
C LYS A 86 1.32 -17.49 4.94
N LYS A 87 2.65 -17.61 4.93
CA LYS A 87 3.42 -18.40 5.90
C LYS A 87 3.69 -17.64 7.20
N TYR A 88 4.02 -16.35 7.10
CA TYR A 88 4.49 -15.54 8.22
C TYR A 88 3.51 -14.45 8.65
N GLY A 89 2.45 -14.19 7.87
CA GLY A 89 1.53 -13.08 8.12
C GLY A 89 2.00 -11.76 7.51
N LYS A 90 1.41 -10.65 7.96
CA LYS A 90 1.60 -9.31 7.36
C LYS A 90 2.36 -8.32 8.25
N GLU A 91 2.87 -8.76 9.42
CA GLU A 91 3.52 -7.92 10.44
C GLU A 91 5.05 -8.11 10.53
#